data_AF-A0A0M2T0D0-F1
#
_entry.id   AF-A0A0M2T0D0-F1
#
_cell.length_a   1.000
_cell.length_b   1.000
_cell.length_c   1.000
_cell.angle_alpha   90.00
_cell.angle_beta   90.00
_cell.angle_gamma   90.00
#
_symmetry.space_group_name_H-M   'P 1'
#
loop_
_entity.id
_entity.type
_entity.pdbx_description
1 polymer ?
#
loop_
_entity_poly.entity_id
_entity_poly.type
_entity_poly.pdbx_seq_one_letter_code
_entity_poly.pdbx_strand_id
1 'polypeptide(L)'
;MVSLIACTIREKMMNNIFENFDRQLWADKELIIILNNDNMDINKWKERAQEYSNVSVYQLPEEKTLGECLNFGIEKANYDLVAKIDDDDYYSPYYLPEAMEIFEKTDAQLVGKGKSFMYFEEKKLLTIRQIGSENKPGKSSLKGGTLIFKKELYPELKFPSRKGSGTDSKFVKRCKEKNVRIHTTSRYNYVYLRRSDSNSHTFARSNKALIKKSKVIGKVKNYIPKITRPIGIGFSKENKE
;
A
#
# COMPACT_ATOMS: atom_id res chain seq x y z
N MET A 1 -8.73 14.79 -1.39
CA MET A 1 -8.16 14.47 -0.06
C MET A 1 -8.13 12.96 0.13
N VAL A 2 -7.22 12.40 0.92
CA VAL A 2 -7.06 10.94 1.08
C VAL A 2 -6.69 10.51 2.50
N SER A 3 -7.35 9.50 3.03
CA SER A 3 -7.05 8.92 4.35
C SER A 3 -6.16 7.70 4.18
N LEU A 4 -4.93 7.76 4.71
CA LEU A 4 -4.02 6.62 4.72
C LEU A 4 -4.31 5.76 5.95
N ILE A 5 -4.44 4.46 5.76
CA ILE A 5 -4.61 3.49 6.84
C ILE A 5 -3.37 2.60 6.88
N ALA A 6 -2.69 2.60 8.03
CA ALA A 6 -1.58 1.72 8.34
C ALA A 6 -1.97 0.82 9.51
N CYS A 7 -1.95 -0.50 9.31
CA CYS A 7 -2.09 -1.46 10.40
C CYS A 7 -0.72 -2.03 10.75
N THR A 8 -0.40 -2.14 12.03
CA THR A 8 0.86 -2.75 12.46
C THR A 8 0.68 -3.60 13.71
N ILE A 9 1.47 -4.68 13.77
CA ILE A 9 1.63 -5.53 14.96
C ILE A 9 3.04 -5.37 15.55
N ARG A 10 3.82 -4.38 15.06
CA ARG A 10 5.27 -4.25 15.22
C ARG A 10 5.65 -2.84 15.66
N GLU A 11 6.04 -2.70 16.92
CA GLU A 11 6.56 -1.44 17.50
C GLU A 11 7.69 -0.82 16.66
N LYS A 12 8.60 -1.66 16.13
CA LYS A 12 9.73 -1.22 15.29
C LYS A 12 9.33 -0.55 13.96
N MET A 13 8.06 -0.64 13.52
CA MET A 13 7.60 -0.07 12.25
C MET A 13 7.14 1.39 12.35
N MET A 14 7.11 1.96 13.55
CA MET A 14 6.72 3.36 13.79
C MET A 14 7.38 4.33 12.81
N ASN A 15 8.72 4.40 12.82
CA ASN A 15 9.44 5.34 11.95
C ASN A 15 9.13 5.12 10.47
N ASN A 16 9.04 3.87 10.00
CA ASN A 16 8.75 3.61 8.59
C ASN A 16 7.34 4.09 8.18
N ILE A 17 6.34 3.95 9.06
CA ILE A 17 4.97 4.45 8.80
C ILE A 17 4.98 5.97 8.69
N PHE A 18 5.52 6.67 9.71
CA PHE A 18 5.55 8.14 9.73
C PHE A 18 6.38 8.70 8.56
N GLU A 19 7.55 8.14 8.28
CA GLU A 19 8.35 8.57 7.14
C GLU A 19 7.67 8.31 5.78
N ASN A 20 6.94 7.20 5.63
CA ASN A 20 6.16 6.94 4.41
C ASN A 20 5.07 7.99 4.22
N PHE A 21 4.41 8.40 5.30
CA PHE A 21 3.41 9.46 5.30
C PHE A 21 4.05 10.80 4.93
N ASP A 22 5.13 11.20 5.61
CA ASP A 22 5.83 12.48 5.40
C ASP A 22 6.37 12.62 3.99
N ARG A 23 6.90 11.54 3.42
CA ARG A 23 7.44 11.55 2.05
C ARG A 23 6.41 11.96 1.00
N GLN A 24 5.10 11.71 1.20
CA GLN A 24 4.11 11.93 0.14
C GLN A 24 3.96 13.43 -0.19
N LEU A 25 4.10 13.80 -1.47
CA LEU A 25 3.92 15.19 -1.93
C LEU A 25 2.46 15.64 -1.99
N TRP A 26 1.51 14.70 -1.87
CA TRP A 26 0.10 15.06 -1.79
C TRP A 26 -0.20 15.67 -0.42
N ALA A 27 -0.60 16.95 -0.38
CA ALA A 27 -0.75 17.71 0.86
C ALA A 27 -2.03 17.33 1.63
N ASP A 28 -3.15 17.19 0.92
CA ASP A 28 -4.45 16.91 1.53
C ASP A 28 -4.61 15.43 1.87
N LYS A 29 -3.96 15.03 2.95
CA LYS A 29 -3.93 13.66 3.48
C LYS A 29 -4.08 13.65 4.99
N GLU A 30 -4.56 12.53 5.52
CA GLU A 30 -4.48 12.20 6.95
C GLU A 30 -3.92 10.78 7.10
N LEU A 31 -3.47 10.42 8.30
CA LEU A 31 -2.98 9.10 8.63
C LEU A 31 -3.75 8.51 9.80
N ILE A 32 -4.24 7.30 9.62
CA ILE A 32 -4.92 6.51 10.65
C ILE A 32 -4.06 5.27 10.90
N ILE A 33 -3.50 5.20 12.10
CA ILE A 33 -2.65 4.10 12.53
C ILE A 33 -3.46 3.18 13.44
N ILE A 34 -3.49 1.90 13.11
CA ILE A 34 -4.12 0.84 13.90
C ILE A 34 -3.04 -0.09 14.45
N LEU A 35 -2.82 -0.06 15.75
CA LEU A 35 -1.98 -1.01 16.48
C LEU A 35 -2.83 -2.26 16.76
N ASN A 36 -2.33 -3.43 16.38
CA ASN A 36 -3.05 -4.70 16.53
C ASN A 36 -2.16 -5.72 17.26
N ASN A 37 -1.73 -5.34 18.45
CA ASN A 37 -0.98 -6.15 19.39
C ASN A 37 -1.16 -5.52 20.77
N ASP A 38 -1.65 -6.30 21.73
CA ASP A 38 -2.03 -5.80 23.06
C ASP A 38 -0.81 -5.36 23.89
N ASN A 39 0.39 -5.82 23.53
CA ASN A 39 1.64 -5.47 24.20
C ASN A 39 2.30 -4.19 23.64
N MET A 40 1.73 -3.57 22.61
CA MET A 40 2.24 -2.29 22.09
C MET A 40 1.81 -1.12 22.97
N ASP A 41 2.71 -0.17 23.15
CA ASP A 41 2.46 1.04 23.97
C ASP A 41 1.78 2.12 23.13
N ILE A 42 0.44 2.19 23.18
CA ILE A 42 -0.32 3.21 22.46
C ILE A 42 0.07 4.65 22.86
N ASN A 43 0.51 4.90 24.08
CA ASN A 43 0.83 6.26 24.52
C ASN A 43 2.06 6.78 23.80
N LYS A 44 3.08 5.93 23.61
CA LYS A 44 4.25 6.26 22.80
C LYS A 44 3.89 6.59 21.35
N TRP A 45 2.96 5.86 20.74
CA TRP A 45 2.48 6.19 19.38
C TRP A 45 1.68 7.48 19.33
N LYS A 46 0.84 7.73 20.35
CA LYS A 46 0.07 8.98 20.46
C LYS A 46 0.99 10.18 20.67
N GLU A 47 2.02 10.07 21.49
CA GLU A 47 3.04 11.10 21.68
C GLU A 47 3.71 11.45 20.33
N ARG A 48 4.18 10.45 19.58
CA ARG A 48 4.73 10.67 18.23
C ARG A 48 3.72 11.32 17.28
N ALA A 49 2.44 10.95 17.38
CA ALA A 49 1.38 11.50 16.54
C ALA A 49 1.04 12.97 16.86
N GLN A 50 1.35 13.47 18.06
CA GLN A 50 1.10 14.88 18.43
C GLN A 50 1.90 15.89 17.60
N GLU A 51 2.98 15.44 16.93
CA GLU A 51 3.73 16.26 15.98
C GLU A 51 2.95 16.58 14.69
N TYR A 52 1.76 15.99 14.52
CA TYR A 52 0.95 16.11 13.32
C TYR A 52 -0.51 16.44 13.68
N SER A 53 -1.10 17.39 12.95
CA SER A 53 -2.52 17.76 13.14
C SER A 53 -3.51 16.76 12.51
N ASN A 54 -3.02 15.87 11.66
CA ASN A 54 -3.78 14.98 10.79
C ASN A 54 -3.38 13.51 10.95
N VAL A 55 -2.91 13.11 12.14
CA VAL A 55 -2.60 11.72 12.48
C VAL A 55 -3.47 11.27 13.64
N SER A 56 -4.11 10.12 13.51
CA SER A 56 -4.88 9.46 14.56
C SER A 56 -4.34 8.07 14.84
N VAL A 57 -4.27 7.69 16.12
CA VAL A 57 -3.76 6.38 16.56
C VAL A 57 -4.84 5.66 17.37
N TYR A 58 -5.10 4.41 16.99
CA TYR A 58 -5.99 3.51 17.68
C TYR A 58 -5.28 2.19 17.96
N GLN A 59 -5.67 1.51 19.03
CA GLN A 59 -5.26 0.15 19.33
C GLN A 59 -6.50 -0.74 19.35
N LEU A 60 -6.45 -1.85 18.62
CA LEU A 60 -7.48 -2.87 18.60
C LEU A 60 -6.94 -4.17 19.19
N PRO A 61 -7.79 -4.95 19.87
CA PRO A 61 -7.40 -6.24 20.45
C PRO A 61 -6.71 -7.16 19.44
N GLU A 62 -5.68 -7.90 19.86
CA GLU A 62 -4.86 -8.75 19.00
C GLU A 62 -5.65 -9.88 18.27
N GLU A 63 -6.81 -10.28 18.79
CA GLU A 63 -7.66 -11.26 18.13
C GLU A 63 -8.33 -10.72 16.85
N LYS A 64 -8.40 -9.39 16.71
CA LYS A 64 -8.91 -8.73 15.51
C LYS A 64 -8.03 -9.07 14.33
N THR A 65 -8.66 -9.45 13.24
CA THR A 65 -7.98 -9.76 11.98
C THR A 65 -7.51 -8.47 11.30
N LEU A 66 -6.52 -8.58 10.40
CA LEU A 66 -6.10 -7.46 9.55
C LEU A 66 -7.30 -6.84 8.81
N GLY A 67 -8.24 -7.66 8.34
CA GLY A 67 -9.43 -7.16 7.66
C GLY A 67 -10.31 -6.31 8.57
N GLU A 68 -10.51 -6.72 9.82
CA GLU A 68 -11.23 -5.93 10.82
C GLU A 68 -10.51 -4.62 11.14
N CYS A 69 -9.19 -4.64 11.30
CA CYS A 69 -8.40 -3.43 11.54
C CYS A 69 -8.50 -2.44 10.38
N LEU A 70 -8.39 -2.92 9.14
CA LEU A 70 -8.55 -2.08 7.94
C LEU A 70 -9.96 -1.51 7.85
N ASN A 71 -10.99 -2.33 8.09
CA ASN A 71 -12.38 -1.86 8.07
C ASN A 71 -12.65 -0.81 9.15
N PHE A 72 -12.13 -0.98 10.36
CA PHE A 72 -12.20 0.02 11.41
C PHE A 72 -11.49 1.32 11.00
N GLY A 73 -10.31 1.23 10.36
CA GLY A 73 -9.63 2.40 9.80
C GLY A 73 -10.49 3.14 8.75
N ILE A 74 -11.23 2.42 7.90
CA ILE A 74 -12.14 3.02 6.90
C ILE A 74 -13.29 3.77 7.59
N GLU A 75 -13.82 3.23 8.68
CA GLU A 75 -14.86 3.91 9.47
C GLU A 75 -14.35 5.22 10.09
N LYS A 76 -13.07 5.28 10.46
CA LYS A 76 -12.43 6.48 11.01
C LYS A 76 -11.94 7.48 9.97
N ALA A 77 -11.84 7.08 8.71
CA ALA A 77 -11.42 7.96 7.61
C ALA A 77 -12.38 9.14 7.46
N ASN A 78 -11.86 10.36 7.35
CA ASN A 78 -12.63 11.58 7.13
C ASN A 78 -12.81 11.91 5.64
N TYR A 79 -11.98 11.34 4.75
CA TYR A 79 -11.98 11.69 3.34
C TYR A 79 -12.61 10.63 2.43
N ASP A 80 -12.97 11.06 1.21
CA ASP A 80 -13.65 10.23 0.22
C ASP A 80 -12.76 9.17 -0.43
N LEU A 81 -11.44 9.29 -0.28
CA LEU A 81 -10.48 8.30 -0.74
C LEU A 81 -9.76 7.68 0.44
N VAL A 82 -9.59 6.36 0.41
CA VAL A 82 -8.85 5.59 1.40
C VAL A 82 -7.67 4.92 0.71
N ALA A 83 -6.48 5.08 1.28
CA ALA A 83 -5.26 4.41 0.85
C ALA A 83 -4.80 3.42 1.93
N LYS A 84 -4.71 2.14 1.60
CA LYS A 84 -4.02 1.16 2.46
C LYS A 84 -2.51 1.26 2.21
N ILE A 85 -1.75 1.42 3.29
CA ILE A 85 -0.29 1.31 3.26
C ILE A 85 0.17 0.19 4.21
N ASP A 86 1.16 -0.59 3.77
CA ASP A 86 1.80 -1.60 4.59
C ASP A 86 2.88 -0.95 5.46
N ASP A 87 2.96 -1.36 6.73
CA ASP A 87 3.87 -0.80 7.73
C ASP A 87 5.35 -1.08 7.42
N ASP A 88 5.64 -2.09 6.60
CA ASP A 88 6.99 -2.58 6.30
C ASP A 88 7.50 -2.31 4.89
N ASP A 89 6.69 -1.72 4.01
CA ASP A 89 7.04 -1.39 2.63
C ASP A 89 7.57 0.05 2.46
N TYR A 90 8.05 0.36 1.24
CA TYR A 90 8.50 1.70 0.86
C TYR A 90 7.57 2.34 -0.18
N TYR A 91 7.17 3.58 0.10
CA TYR A 91 6.39 4.45 -0.76
C TYR A 91 7.19 5.71 -1.06
N SER A 92 7.41 6.00 -2.35
CA SER A 92 8.14 7.20 -2.77
C SER A 92 7.27 8.46 -2.62
N PRO A 93 7.85 9.67 -2.75
CA PRO A 93 7.09 10.91 -2.70
C PRO A 93 5.96 11.06 -3.73
N TYR A 94 6.08 10.36 -4.86
CA TYR A 94 5.13 10.42 -5.97
C TYR A 94 4.08 9.29 -5.94
N TYR A 95 4.02 8.48 -4.87
CA TYR A 95 3.08 7.35 -4.80
C TYR A 95 1.61 7.81 -4.76
N LEU A 96 1.23 8.65 -3.79
CA LEU A 96 -0.13 9.19 -3.74
C LEU A 96 -0.45 10.07 -4.94
N PRO A 97 0.39 11.07 -5.30
CA PRO A 97 0.09 11.91 -6.46
C PRO A 97 -0.21 11.10 -7.74
N GLU A 98 0.48 9.95 -7.95
CA GLU A 98 0.31 9.14 -9.17
C GLU A 98 -1.07 8.48 -9.20
N ALA A 99 -1.56 8.05 -8.03
CA ALA A 99 -2.89 7.49 -7.91
C ALA A 99 -3.98 8.57 -7.98
N MET A 100 -3.73 9.76 -7.43
CA MET A 100 -4.71 10.86 -7.46
C MET A 100 -4.97 11.32 -8.90
N GLU A 101 -3.94 11.41 -9.74
CA GLU A 101 -4.10 11.74 -11.16
C GLU A 101 -5.06 10.78 -11.89
N ILE A 102 -5.10 9.50 -11.50
CA ILE A 102 -6.03 8.52 -12.05
C ILE A 102 -7.47 8.81 -11.60
N PHE A 103 -7.68 9.13 -10.33
CA PHE A 103 -9.02 9.48 -9.81
C PHE A 103 -9.56 10.79 -10.40
N GLU A 104 -8.68 11.74 -10.71
CA GLU A 104 -9.05 13.01 -11.34
C GLU A 104 -9.41 12.85 -12.84
N LYS A 105 -8.72 11.97 -13.55
CA LYS A 105 -8.85 11.81 -15.00
C LYS A 105 -9.80 10.70 -15.44
N THR A 106 -10.24 9.86 -14.52
CA THR A 106 -11.06 8.67 -14.83
C THR A 106 -12.17 8.48 -13.81
N ASP A 107 -13.12 7.62 -14.12
CA ASP A 107 -14.20 7.23 -13.21
C ASP A 107 -13.80 6.08 -12.25
N ALA A 108 -12.50 5.80 -12.10
CA ALA A 108 -11.98 4.73 -11.28
C ALA A 108 -12.49 4.81 -9.83
N GLN A 109 -12.81 3.65 -9.26
CA GLN A 109 -13.24 3.50 -7.88
C GLN A 109 -12.20 2.77 -7.02
N LEU A 110 -11.32 1.99 -7.66
CA LEU A 110 -10.21 1.29 -7.02
C LEU A 110 -8.96 1.40 -7.91
N VAL A 111 -7.91 2.02 -7.37
CA VAL A 111 -6.61 2.20 -8.02
C VAL A 111 -5.57 1.37 -7.27
N GLY A 112 -4.63 0.78 -8.00
CA GLY A 112 -3.45 0.18 -7.40
C GLY A 112 -2.42 -0.28 -8.42
N LYS A 113 -1.46 -1.09 -8.00
CA LYS A 113 -0.37 -1.55 -8.88
C LYS A 113 -0.55 -3.04 -9.23
N GLY A 114 -0.65 -3.37 -10.51
CA GLY A 114 -0.60 -4.76 -10.99
C GLY A 114 0.83 -5.26 -11.21
N LYS A 115 1.80 -4.34 -11.26
CA LYS A 115 3.24 -4.59 -11.40
C LYS A 115 3.97 -3.67 -10.44
N SER A 116 5.01 -4.16 -9.77
CA SER A 116 5.80 -3.34 -8.85
C SER A 116 7.21 -3.89 -8.67
N PHE A 117 8.09 -3.05 -8.13
CA PHE A 117 9.38 -3.49 -7.65
C PHE A 117 9.27 -4.32 -6.37
N MET A 118 10.23 -5.21 -6.20
CA MET A 118 10.52 -5.89 -4.93
C MET A 118 12.01 -5.76 -4.65
N TYR A 119 12.37 -5.48 -3.40
CA TYR A 119 13.76 -5.38 -2.98
C TYR A 119 14.06 -6.41 -1.88
N PHE A 120 15.05 -7.25 -2.13
CA PHE A 120 15.54 -8.25 -1.18
C PHE A 120 16.81 -7.72 -0.51
N GLU A 121 16.69 -7.23 0.71
CA GLU A 121 17.76 -6.50 1.42
C GLU A 121 19.03 -7.33 1.58
N GLU A 122 18.88 -8.55 2.10
CA GLU A 122 19.99 -9.49 2.33
C GLU A 122 20.81 -9.72 1.05
N LYS A 123 20.13 -9.82 -0.10
CA LYS A 123 20.75 -10.07 -1.40
C LYS A 123 21.12 -8.79 -2.15
N LYS A 124 20.73 -7.63 -1.62
CA LYS A 124 20.75 -6.32 -2.30
C LYS A 124 20.17 -6.42 -3.71
N LEU A 125 19.09 -7.19 -3.88
CA LEU A 125 18.55 -7.58 -5.19
C LEU A 125 17.26 -6.85 -5.49
N LEU A 126 17.21 -6.13 -6.61
CA LEU A 126 15.99 -5.51 -7.12
C LEU A 126 15.37 -6.39 -8.20
N THR A 127 14.08 -6.66 -8.08
CA THR A 127 13.28 -7.38 -9.07
C THR A 127 11.99 -6.64 -9.38
N ILE A 128 11.32 -7.03 -10.46
CA ILE A 128 9.96 -6.58 -10.80
C ILE A 128 9.05 -7.80 -10.79
N ARG A 129 7.94 -7.71 -10.06
CA ARG A 129 6.92 -8.75 -10.02
C ARG A 129 5.61 -8.24 -10.58
N GLN A 130 5.09 -8.94 -11.58
CA GLN A 130 3.81 -8.65 -12.21
C GLN A 130 2.76 -9.70 -11.81
N ILE A 131 1.57 -9.24 -11.44
CA ILE A 131 0.38 -10.06 -11.17
C ILE A 131 -0.86 -9.55 -11.92
N GLY A 132 -0.79 -8.35 -12.47
CA GLY A 132 -1.85 -7.72 -13.26
C GLY A 132 -1.28 -6.79 -14.33
N SER A 133 -2.13 -5.89 -14.82
CA SER A 133 -1.80 -4.84 -15.78
C SER A 133 -0.96 -3.70 -15.17
N GLU A 134 -0.46 -2.84 -16.06
CA GLU A 134 0.26 -1.60 -15.75
C GLU A 134 -0.38 -0.50 -16.61
N ASN A 135 -0.69 0.67 -16.03
CA ASN A 135 -1.28 1.83 -16.73
C ASN A 135 -2.55 1.53 -17.55
N LYS A 136 -3.45 0.68 -17.02
CA LYS A 136 -4.69 0.30 -17.73
C LYS A 136 -5.90 0.21 -16.81
N PRO A 137 -7.10 0.56 -17.29
CA PRO A 137 -8.36 0.17 -16.66
C PRO A 137 -8.65 -1.33 -16.87
N GLY A 138 -9.53 -1.90 -16.05
CA GLY A 138 -10.10 -3.25 -16.23
C GLY A 138 -9.93 -4.18 -15.03
N LYS A 139 -10.34 -5.45 -15.20
CA LYS A 139 -10.38 -6.48 -14.12
C LYS A 139 -8.98 -7.02 -13.76
N SER A 140 -8.08 -6.14 -13.36
CA SER A 140 -6.70 -6.45 -13.01
C SER A 140 -6.56 -7.11 -11.62
N SER A 141 -5.45 -7.78 -11.38
CA SER A 141 -5.05 -8.14 -10.00
C SER A 141 -4.11 -7.07 -9.47
N LEU A 142 -4.30 -6.69 -8.21
CA LEU A 142 -3.57 -5.59 -7.57
C LEU A 142 -2.68 -6.11 -6.44
N LYS A 143 -1.55 -5.42 -6.21
CA LYS A 143 -0.67 -5.65 -5.07
C LYS A 143 -1.34 -5.09 -3.81
N GLY A 144 -1.35 -5.89 -2.74
CA GLY A 144 -2.12 -5.62 -1.53
C GLY A 144 -1.71 -4.33 -0.80
N GLY A 145 -0.41 -4.04 -0.73
CA GLY A 145 0.11 -2.77 -0.19
C GLY A 145 -0.13 -1.56 -1.09
N THR A 146 -0.91 -1.66 -2.18
CA THR A 146 -1.05 -0.55 -3.15
C THR A 146 -2.48 -0.12 -3.39
N LEU A 147 -3.40 -0.51 -2.52
CA LEU A 147 -4.83 -0.29 -2.75
C LEU A 147 -5.24 1.11 -2.30
N ILE A 148 -5.78 1.88 -3.23
CA ILE A 148 -6.41 3.17 -2.98
C ILE A 148 -7.80 3.14 -3.59
N PHE A 149 -8.84 3.49 -2.85
CA PHE A 149 -10.22 3.32 -3.31
C PHE A 149 -11.15 4.37 -2.74
N LYS A 150 -12.30 4.55 -3.39
CA LYS A 150 -13.35 5.43 -2.89
C LYS A 150 -13.97 4.85 -1.62
N LYS A 151 -14.06 5.67 -0.58
CA LYS A 151 -14.67 5.32 0.71
C LYS A 151 -16.12 4.87 0.55
N GLU A 152 -16.84 5.38 -0.45
CA GLU A 152 -18.22 4.98 -0.78
C GLU A 152 -18.40 3.47 -1.05
N LEU A 153 -17.32 2.74 -1.37
CA LEU A 153 -17.37 1.28 -1.50
C LEU A 153 -17.66 0.59 -0.15
N TYR A 154 -17.39 1.26 0.97
CA TYR A 154 -17.78 0.85 2.31
C TYR A 154 -19.15 1.45 2.66
N PRO A 155 -20.09 0.72 3.30
CA PRO A 155 -19.90 -0.58 3.97
C PRO A 155 -20.19 -1.81 3.11
N GLU A 156 -20.60 -1.68 1.85
CA GLU A 156 -20.98 -2.81 1.00
C GLU A 156 -19.80 -3.77 0.74
N LEU A 157 -18.63 -3.22 0.45
CA LEU A 157 -17.40 -3.95 0.17
C LEU A 157 -16.42 -3.79 1.34
N LYS A 158 -16.38 -4.80 2.20
CA LYS A 158 -15.44 -4.88 3.32
C LYS A 158 -14.25 -5.79 3.03
N PHE A 159 -13.10 -5.49 3.64
CA PHE A 159 -12.03 -6.48 3.78
C PHE A 159 -12.56 -7.68 4.58
N PRO A 160 -12.18 -8.92 4.24
CA PRO A 160 -12.69 -10.10 4.92
C PRO A 160 -12.14 -10.21 6.35
N SER A 161 -13.04 -10.38 7.33
CA SER A 161 -12.72 -10.66 8.73
C SER A 161 -12.32 -12.14 8.93
N ARG A 162 -11.16 -12.53 8.41
CA ARG A 162 -10.63 -13.90 8.62
C ARG A 162 -9.16 -13.88 9.01
N LYS A 163 -8.76 -14.87 9.81
CA LYS A 163 -7.34 -15.14 10.08
C LYS A 163 -6.65 -15.72 8.83
N GLY A 164 -5.36 -15.41 8.69
CA GLY A 164 -4.49 -15.91 7.62
C GLY A 164 -4.30 -14.97 6.44
N SER A 165 -3.56 -15.44 5.43
CA SER A 165 -3.13 -14.61 4.31
C SER A 165 -4.24 -14.33 3.28
N GLY A 166 -4.03 -13.28 2.47
CA GLY A 166 -4.86 -13.00 1.28
C GLY A 166 -6.04 -12.06 1.51
N THR A 167 -6.12 -11.37 2.64
CA THR A 167 -7.11 -10.32 2.95
C THR A 167 -7.29 -9.36 1.78
N ASP A 168 -6.21 -8.76 1.30
CA ASP A 168 -6.23 -7.80 0.19
C ASP A 168 -6.69 -8.42 -1.13
N SER A 169 -6.17 -9.60 -1.48
CA SER A 169 -6.54 -10.27 -2.73
C SER A 169 -8.02 -10.64 -2.79
N LYS A 170 -8.62 -10.93 -1.63
CA LYS A 170 -10.05 -11.22 -1.50
C LYS A 170 -10.90 -9.97 -1.60
N PHE A 171 -10.48 -8.85 -1.00
CA PHE A 171 -11.12 -7.56 -1.20
C PHE A 171 -11.13 -7.19 -2.69
N VAL A 172 -9.97 -7.26 -3.36
CA VAL A 172 -9.85 -7.02 -4.80
C VAL A 172 -10.72 -7.97 -5.64
N LYS A 173 -10.85 -9.24 -5.22
CA LYS A 173 -11.76 -10.21 -5.87
C LYS A 173 -13.22 -9.77 -5.73
N ARG A 174 -13.67 -9.39 -4.53
CA ARG A 174 -15.04 -8.89 -4.29
C ARG A 174 -15.34 -7.63 -5.10
N CYS A 175 -14.39 -6.70 -5.17
CA CYS A 175 -14.52 -5.51 -6.03
C CYS A 175 -14.74 -5.89 -7.50
N LYS A 176 -14.00 -6.88 -8.02
CA LYS A 176 -14.19 -7.39 -9.40
C LYS A 176 -15.54 -8.06 -9.62
N GLU A 177 -16.03 -8.82 -8.64
CA GLU A 177 -17.34 -9.47 -8.67
C GLU A 177 -18.49 -8.45 -8.65
N LYS A 178 -18.30 -7.32 -7.96
CA LYS A 178 -19.24 -6.18 -7.94
C LYS A 178 -19.00 -5.14 -9.05
N ASN A 179 -18.20 -5.47 -10.06
CA ASN A 179 -17.89 -4.60 -11.20
C ASN A 179 -17.36 -3.20 -10.81
N VAL A 180 -16.65 -3.10 -9.68
CA VAL A 180 -15.92 -1.89 -9.29
C VAL A 180 -14.94 -1.53 -10.41
N ARG A 181 -14.93 -0.26 -10.80
CA ARG A 181 -14.04 0.25 -11.85
C ARG A 181 -12.62 0.32 -11.33
N ILE A 182 -11.79 -0.62 -11.78
CA ILE A 182 -10.40 -0.75 -11.36
C ILE A 182 -9.48 -0.11 -12.40
N HIS A 183 -8.47 0.63 -11.93
CA HIS A 183 -7.39 1.14 -12.74
C HIS A 183 -6.02 0.81 -12.13
N THR A 184 -5.03 0.55 -12.99
CA THR A 184 -3.64 0.30 -12.57
C THR A 184 -2.72 1.47 -12.86
N THR A 185 -1.82 1.80 -11.93
CA THR A 185 -0.74 2.78 -12.14
C THR A 185 0.53 2.10 -12.65
N SER A 186 1.63 2.87 -12.76
CA SER A 186 2.90 2.35 -13.24
C SER A 186 3.56 1.43 -12.20
N ARG A 187 4.61 0.70 -12.61
CA ARG A 187 5.42 -0.12 -11.69
C ARG A 187 6.24 0.67 -10.67
N TYR A 188 6.37 1.98 -10.83
CA TYR A 188 7.24 2.84 -10.04
C TYR A 188 6.61 3.25 -8.71
N ASN A 189 7.37 4.02 -7.93
CA ASN A 189 6.92 4.73 -6.72
C ASN A 189 6.50 3.86 -5.52
N TYR A 190 6.60 2.54 -5.64
CA TYR A 190 6.36 1.58 -4.55
C TYR A 190 7.33 0.41 -4.65
N VAL A 191 7.83 -0.03 -3.49
CA VAL A 191 8.68 -1.20 -3.37
C VAL A 191 8.16 -2.09 -2.26
N TYR A 192 7.90 -3.34 -2.63
CA TYR A 192 7.62 -4.38 -1.66
C TYR A 192 8.92 -4.89 -1.04
N LEU A 193 9.11 -4.67 0.26
CA LEU A 193 10.38 -4.91 0.95
C LEU A 193 10.47 -6.32 1.52
N ARG A 194 11.54 -7.01 1.15
CA ARG A 194 11.95 -8.30 1.72
C ARG A 194 13.19 -8.08 2.56
N ARG A 195 12.92 -7.61 3.78
CA ARG A 195 13.90 -7.36 4.84
C ARG A 195 14.74 -8.59 5.20
N SER A 196 15.90 -8.35 5.79
CA SER A 196 16.85 -9.43 6.13
C SER A 196 16.34 -10.32 7.28
N ASP A 197 15.56 -9.76 8.20
CA ASP A 197 14.85 -10.52 9.24
C ASP A 197 13.62 -11.22 8.65
N SER A 198 13.73 -12.51 8.32
CA SER A 198 12.63 -13.27 7.72
C SER A 198 11.42 -13.43 8.64
N ASN A 199 11.61 -13.36 9.96
CA ASN A 199 10.53 -13.41 10.96
C ASN A 199 9.71 -12.11 10.97
N SER A 200 10.24 -11.04 10.38
CA SER A 200 9.49 -9.80 10.17
C SER A 200 8.53 -9.87 8.97
N HIS A 201 8.51 -10.90 8.13
CA HIS A 201 7.65 -10.92 6.95
C HIS A 201 6.21 -11.29 7.27
N THR A 202 5.27 -10.39 6.95
CA THR A 202 3.82 -10.69 6.96
C THR A 202 3.42 -11.67 5.87
N PHE A 203 4.23 -11.82 4.82
CA PHE A 203 3.99 -12.77 3.73
C PHE A 203 4.97 -13.95 3.74
N ALA A 204 4.45 -15.13 4.11
CA ALA A 204 5.21 -16.36 4.33
C ALA A 204 5.79 -17.05 3.07
N ARG A 205 5.74 -16.43 1.88
CA ARG A 205 6.38 -17.05 0.69
C ARG A 205 7.89 -16.91 0.74
N SER A 206 8.60 -17.98 0.39
CA SER A 206 10.07 -17.96 0.36
C SER A 206 10.61 -16.98 -0.67
N ASN A 207 11.76 -16.36 -0.36
CA ASN A 207 12.43 -15.42 -1.26
C ASN A 207 12.78 -16.09 -2.60
N LYS A 208 13.22 -17.36 -2.59
CA LYS A 208 13.50 -18.15 -3.81
C LYS A 208 12.28 -18.24 -4.74
N ALA A 209 11.10 -18.54 -4.20
CA ALA A 209 9.88 -18.66 -4.99
C ALA A 209 9.42 -17.30 -5.55
N LEU A 210 9.59 -16.22 -4.79
CA LEU A 210 9.28 -14.87 -5.23
C LEU A 210 10.21 -14.41 -6.36
N ILE A 211 11.52 -14.62 -6.21
CA ILE A 211 12.52 -14.27 -7.22
C ILE A 211 12.26 -15.04 -8.52
N LYS A 212 11.97 -16.36 -8.45
CA LYS A 212 11.66 -17.18 -9.64
C LYS A 212 10.46 -16.65 -10.45
N LYS A 213 9.50 -15.99 -9.78
CA LYS A 213 8.30 -15.40 -10.41
C LYS A 213 8.46 -13.91 -10.73
N SER A 214 9.69 -13.39 -10.73
CA SER A 214 10.00 -11.98 -10.94
C SER A 214 11.03 -11.82 -12.04
N LYS A 215 10.98 -10.69 -12.75
CA LYS A 215 12.07 -10.27 -13.63
C LYS A 215 13.17 -9.66 -12.76
N VAL A 216 14.38 -10.22 -12.80
CA VAL A 216 15.54 -9.66 -12.10
C VAL A 216 15.99 -8.39 -12.80
N ILE A 217 16.22 -7.31 -12.04
CA ILE A 217 16.82 -6.06 -12.53
C ILE A 217 18.31 -6.04 -12.25
N GLY A 218 18.71 -6.50 -11.06
CA GLY A 218 20.13 -6.65 -10.70
C GLY A 218 20.39 -6.36 -9.23
N LYS A 219 21.66 -6.52 -8.84
CA LYS A 219 22.12 -6.13 -7.51
C LYS A 219 22.27 -4.61 -7.43
N VAL A 220 21.62 -3.98 -6.46
CA VAL A 220 21.63 -2.53 -6.25
C VAL A 220 21.73 -2.24 -4.76
N LYS A 221 22.67 -1.37 -4.37
CA LYS A 221 22.80 -0.93 -2.95
C LYS A 221 21.68 0.04 -2.57
N ASN A 222 21.40 1.01 -3.45
CA ASN A 222 20.31 1.97 -3.27
C ASN A 222 19.30 1.81 -4.41
N TYR A 223 18.09 1.35 -4.09
CA TYR A 223 17.02 1.15 -5.07
C TYR A 223 16.20 2.42 -5.33
N ILE A 224 16.23 3.41 -4.43
CA ILE A 224 15.33 4.58 -4.45
C ILE A 224 15.41 5.35 -5.79
N PRO A 225 16.61 5.71 -6.33
CA PRO A 225 16.70 6.41 -7.60
C PRO A 225 16.18 5.60 -8.81
N LYS A 226 16.21 4.26 -8.71
CA LYS A 226 15.78 3.38 -9.80
C LYS A 226 14.26 3.23 -9.88
N ILE A 227 13.56 3.43 -8.77
CA ILE A 227 12.12 3.18 -8.65
C ILE A 227 11.30 4.46 -8.54
N THR A 228 11.93 5.61 -8.26
CA THR A 228 11.25 6.90 -8.12
C THR A 228 11.03 7.53 -9.49
N ARG A 229 9.79 7.89 -9.80
CA ARG A 229 9.41 8.60 -11.03
C ARG A 229 8.47 9.76 -10.70
N PRO A 230 8.89 11.00 -10.97
CA PRO A 230 8.01 12.15 -10.90
C PRO A 230 6.81 12.01 -11.82
N ILE A 231 5.74 12.71 -11.45
CA ILE A 231 4.53 12.80 -12.28
C ILE A 231 4.79 13.77 -13.42
N GLY A 232 4.26 13.46 -14.60
CA GLY A 232 4.41 14.28 -15.81
C GLY A 232 5.43 13.79 -16.83
N ILE A 233 6.17 12.70 -16.57
CA ILE A 233 7.11 12.11 -17.55
C ILE A 233 6.51 10.88 -18.27
N GLY A 234 5.31 10.43 -17.89
CA GLY A 234 4.76 9.12 -18.30
C GLY A 234 3.44 9.12 -19.10
N PHE A 235 2.77 10.26 -19.28
CA PHE A 235 1.55 10.35 -20.11
C PHE A 235 1.80 10.99 -21.49
N SER A 236 3.03 11.43 -21.77
CA SER A 236 3.43 11.91 -23.09
C SER A 236 3.96 10.75 -23.95
N LYS A 237 3.10 10.26 -24.84
CA LYS A 237 3.42 9.60 -26.11
C LYS A 237 4.33 8.34 -26.06
N GLU A 238 3.74 7.20 -25.73
CA GLU A 238 4.09 5.93 -26.40
C GLU A 238 2.84 5.48 -27.19
N ASN A 239 2.58 6.19 -28.29
CA ASN A 239 1.76 5.76 -29.41
C ASN A 239 2.08 6.68 -30.59
N LYS A 240 2.80 6.12 -31.57
CA LYS A 240 3.24 6.60 -32.89
C LYS A 240 4.75 6.45 -33.04
N GLU A 241 5.22 5.25 -33.32
CA GLU A 241 5.58 4.77 -34.67
C GLU A 241 5.66 3.23 -34.66
#